data_AF-A0A024CHL8-F1
#
_entry.id   AF-A0A024CHL8-F1
#
_cell.length_a   1.000
_cell.length_b   1.000
_cell.length_c   1.000
_cell.angle_alpha   90.00
_cell.angle_beta   90.00
_cell.angle_gamma   90.00
#
_symmetry.space_group_name_H-M   'P 1'
#
loop_
_entity.id
_entity.type
_entity.pdbx_description
1 polymer ?
#
loop_
_entity_poly.entity_id
_entity_poly.type
_entity_poly.pdbx_seq_one_letter_code
_entity_poly.pdbx_strand_id
1 'polypeptide(L)'
;MTTTRHSSTDSVNIPGWGWQPFLEDAVQALQPLNLEPYPVANDFLYKQGQTGSKAKPVPVTTATWACKTDKFRQVRAACVYGGAAASVLNFVINPSARFDLPFFDGDLVTLPSGHLLALDLQPADKSDAAHTQPVWDKLIPIFERWRAKLPDGGPIPEEAQPFFSPGFLWTRLPLGDEGDHLINSVVRPAF
;
A
#
# COMPACT_ATOMS: atom_id res chain seq x y z
N MET A 1 21.90 4.50 -13.35
CA MET A 1 21.15 5.13 -14.46
C MET A 1 19.86 5.64 -13.88
N THR A 2 19.59 6.94 -13.95
CA THR A 2 18.28 7.52 -13.60
C THR A 2 17.29 7.08 -14.67
N THR A 3 16.35 6.20 -14.32
CA THR A 3 15.19 5.91 -15.16
C THR A 3 14.33 7.16 -15.23
N THR A 4 14.40 7.90 -16.33
CA THR A 4 13.51 9.03 -16.57
C THR A 4 12.10 8.50 -16.78
N ARG A 5 11.24 8.67 -15.77
CA ARG A 5 9.81 8.37 -15.87
C ARG A 5 9.10 9.57 -16.50
N HIS A 6 8.29 9.32 -17.50
CA HIS A 6 7.53 10.31 -18.27
C HIS A 6 6.03 10.20 -18.03
N SER A 7 5.56 9.05 -17.53
CA SER A 7 4.18 8.78 -17.17
C SER A 7 4.08 8.21 -15.75
N SER A 8 2.95 8.45 -15.09
CA SER A 8 2.61 7.84 -13.80
C SER A 8 2.38 6.33 -13.88
N THR A 9 2.18 5.78 -15.07
CA THR A 9 2.09 4.33 -15.31
C THR A 9 3.42 3.67 -15.64
N ASP A 10 4.50 4.44 -15.87
CA ASP A 10 5.82 3.87 -16.13
C ASP A 10 6.28 3.05 -14.93
N SER A 11 6.97 1.94 -15.19
CA SER A 11 7.49 1.05 -14.13
C SER A 11 8.33 1.82 -13.11
N VAL A 12 8.10 1.51 -11.83
CA VAL A 12 8.90 2.02 -10.73
C VAL A 12 10.02 1.04 -10.45
N ASN A 13 11.26 1.48 -10.63
CA ASN A 13 12.45 0.68 -10.38
C ASN A 13 13.34 1.42 -9.37
N ILE A 14 13.25 1.04 -8.09
CA ILE A 14 14.08 1.60 -7.02
C ILE A 14 15.02 0.49 -6.52
N PRO A 15 16.34 0.56 -6.78
CA PRO A 15 17.26 -0.50 -6.39
C PRO A 15 17.21 -0.79 -4.89
N GLY A 16 16.98 -2.06 -4.52
CA GLY A 16 16.89 -2.52 -3.12
C GLY A 16 15.55 -2.29 -2.43
N TRP A 17 14.57 -1.70 -3.11
CA TRP A 17 13.22 -1.51 -2.55
C TRP A 17 12.44 -2.83 -2.56
N GLY A 18 12.30 -3.44 -1.38
CA GLY A 18 11.72 -4.78 -1.22
C GLY A 18 10.23 -4.92 -1.54
N TRP A 19 9.49 -3.80 -1.65
CA TRP A 19 8.05 -3.82 -1.91
C TRP A 19 7.67 -3.82 -3.40
N GLN A 20 8.66 -3.80 -4.29
CA GLN A 20 8.44 -3.85 -5.74
C GLN A 20 7.51 -5.01 -6.19
N PRO A 21 7.63 -6.25 -5.67
CA PRO A 21 6.76 -7.35 -6.11
C PRO A 21 5.26 -7.11 -5.84
N PHE A 22 4.92 -6.41 -4.76
CA PHE A 22 3.52 -6.06 -4.45
C PHE A 22 2.95 -5.07 -5.48
N LEU A 23 3.75 -4.07 -5.85
CA LEU A 23 3.34 -3.12 -6.88
C LEU A 23 3.20 -3.81 -8.25
N GLU A 24 4.13 -4.70 -8.60
CA GLU A 24 4.08 -5.45 -9.86
C GLU A 24 2.84 -6.33 -9.96
N ASP A 25 2.51 -7.07 -8.90
CA ASP A 25 1.30 -7.90 -8.83
C ASP A 25 0.03 -7.05 -8.96
N ALA A 26 -0.05 -5.94 -8.24
CA ALA A 26 -1.18 -5.01 -8.34
C ALA A 26 -1.34 -4.43 -9.74
N VAL A 27 -0.23 -4.01 -10.37
CA VAL A 27 -0.25 -3.50 -11.74
C VAL A 27 -0.74 -4.57 -12.70
N GLN A 28 -0.26 -5.81 -12.56
CA GLN A 28 -0.71 -6.95 -13.38
C GLN A 28 -2.21 -7.23 -13.20
N ALA A 29 -2.71 -7.21 -11.97
CA ALA A 29 -4.13 -7.41 -11.68
C ALA A 29 -5.02 -6.30 -12.28
N LEU A 30 -4.48 -5.09 -12.44
CA LEU A 30 -5.19 -3.95 -13.02
C LEU A 30 -5.12 -3.89 -14.56
N GLN A 31 -4.16 -4.57 -15.20
CA GLN A 31 -3.99 -4.53 -16.67
C GLN A 31 -5.28 -4.80 -17.47
N PRO A 32 -6.14 -5.78 -17.11
CA PRO A 32 -7.38 -6.05 -17.86
C PRO A 32 -8.41 -4.91 -17.82
N LEU A 33 -8.20 -3.87 -17.00
CA LEU A 33 -9.14 -2.78 -16.79
C LEU A 33 -8.82 -1.54 -17.65
N ASN A 34 -7.95 -1.65 -18.65
CA ASN A 34 -7.55 -0.57 -19.57
C ASN A 34 -7.02 0.66 -18.81
N LEU A 35 -5.81 0.53 -18.27
CA LEU A 35 -5.18 1.57 -17.47
C LEU A 35 -4.88 2.83 -18.28
N GLU A 36 -5.31 3.97 -17.78
CA GLU A 36 -4.89 5.29 -18.24
C GLU A 36 -4.00 5.94 -17.18
N PRO A 37 -2.98 6.73 -17.56
CA PRO A 37 -2.20 7.51 -16.61
C PRO A 37 -3.07 8.45 -15.77
N TYR A 38 -2.82 8.48 -14.45
CA TYR A 38 -3.40 9.50 -13.58
C TYR A 38 -2.49 10.73 -13.56
N PRO A 39 -3.01 11.97 -13.59
CA PRO A 39 -2.18 13.17 -13.56
C PRO A 39 -1.29 13.24 -12.30
N VAL A 40 0.02 13.18 -12.50
CA VAL A 40 1.05 13.36 -11.47
C VAL A 40 2.09 14.31 -12.05
N ALA A 41 2.47 15.36 -11.32
CA ALA A 41 3.51 16.26 -11.80
C ALA A 41 4.86 15.53 -11.89
N ASN A 42 5.66 15.86 -12.90
CA ASN A 42 6.93 15.17 -13.18
C ASN A 42 7.86 15.10 -11.97
N ASP A 43 7.89 16.15 -11.16
CA ASP A 43 8.70 16.24 -9.92
C ASP A 43 8.35 15.18 -8.86
N PHE A 44 7.15 14.58 -8.95
CA PHE A 44 6.69 13.52 -8.06
C PHE A 44 6.74 12.13 -8.70
N LEU A 45 7.05 12.01 -9.99
CA LEU A 45 7.22 10.70 -10.63
C LEU A 45 8.45 10.00 -10.06
N TYR A 46 9.56 10.71 -9.89
CA TYR A 46 10.77 10.16 -9.30
C TYR A 46 11.61 11.27 -8.70
N LYS A 47 12.03 11.11 -7.45
CA LYS A 47 12.89 12.08 -6.78
C LYS A 47 13.93 11.39 -5.92
N GLN A 48 15.13 11.96 -5.92
CA GLN A 48 16.19 11.59 -5.01
C GLN A 48 16.47 12.76 -4.09
N GLY A 49 16.72 12.46 -2.82
CA GLY A 49 17.01 13.43 -1.79
C GLY A 49 17.82 12.80 -0.66
N GLN A 50 17.90 13.49 0.45
CA GLN A 50 18.58 13.03 1.66
C GLN A 50 17.76 13.39 2.89
N THR A 51 17.82 12.55 3.92
CA THR A 51 17.28 12.80 5.25
C THR A 51 18.35 12.56 6.32
N GLY A 52 18.00 12.69 7.59
CA GLY A 52 18.92 12.52 8.72
C GLY A 52 19.72 13.78 9.03
N SER A 53 20.71 13.64 9.92
CA SER A 53 21.55 14.76 10.33
C SER A 53 22.61 15.06 9.28
N LYS A 54 23.15 16.30 9.26
CA LYS A 54 24.28 16.67 8.40
C LYS A 54 25.49 15.74 8.56
N ALA A 55 25.68 15.17 9.76
CA ALA A 55 26.79 14.28 10.07
C ALA A 55 26.56 12.83 9.57
N LYS A 56 25.31 12.44 9.31
CA LYS A 56 24.95 11.09 8.88
C LYS A 56 23.78 11.15 7.88
N PRO A 57 23.99 11.72 6.69
CA PRO A 57 22.94 11.83 5.69
C PRO A 57 22.53 10.44 5.19
N VAL A 58 21.23 10.24 5.03
CA VAL A 58 20.65 9.01 4.49
C VAL A 58 20.05 9.33 3.13
N PRO A 59 20.53 8.72 2.03
CA PRO A 59 19.93 8.91 0.73
C PRO A 59 18.51 8.35 0.71
N VAL A 60 17.57 9.08 0.12
CA VAL A 60 16.18 8.67 -0.03
C VAL A 60 15.79 8.78 -1.48
N THR A 61 15.16 7.73 -2.00
CA THR A 61 14.48 7.74 -3.29
C THR A 61 12.98 7.65 -3.07
N THR A 62 12.22 8.49 -3.75
CA THR A 62 10.76 8.43 -3.79
C THR A 62 10.27 8.32 -5.23
N ALA A 63 9.16 7.62 -5.43
CA ALA A 63 8.48 7.55 -6.71
C ALA A 63 6.97 7.42 -6.51
N THR A 64 6.20 7.91 -7.48
CA THR A 64 4.74 7.78 -7.49
C THR A 64 4.29 7.00 -8.72
N TRP A 65 3.67 5.84 -8.53
CA TRP A 65 2.93 5.17 -9.61
C TRP A 65 1.45 5.52 -9.49
N ALA A 66 0.77 5.83 -10.59
CA ALA A 66 -0.67 6.11 -10.53
C ALA A 66 -1.37 5.88 -11.87
N CYS A 67 -2.61 5.41 -11.81
CA CYS A 67 -3.47 5.24 -12.97
C CYS A 67 -4.93 5.55 -12.63
N LYS A 68 -5.78 5.52 -13.65
CA LYS A 68 -7.24 5.50 -13.55
C LYS A 68 -7.79 4.50 -14.55
N THR A 69 -9.01 4.05 -14.33
CA THR A 69 -9.78 3.19 -15.23
C THR A 69 -11.23 3.68 -15.26
N ASP A 70 -12.09 3.05 -16.06
CA ASP A 70 -13.53 3.36 -15.98
C ASP A 70 -14.15 2.97 -14.61
N LYS A 71 -13.55 2.02 -13.90
CA LYS A 71 -14.02 1.57 -12.57
C LYS A 71 -13.37 2.31 -11.41
N PHE A 72 -12.12 2.75 -11.57
CA PHE A 72 -11.33 3.38 -10.53
C PHE A 72 -10.99 4.82 -10.91
N ARG A 73 -11.49 5.79 -10.14
CA ARG A 73 -11.19 7.21 -10.37
C ARG A 73 -9.73 7.54 -10.13
N GLN A 74 -9.06 6.76 -9.27
CA GLN A 74 -7.64 6.87 -8.98
C GLN A 74 -7.13 5.56 -8.38
N VAL A 75 -5.98 5.09 -8.86
CA VAL A 75 -5.13 4.11 -8.17
C VAL A 75 -3.76 4.74 -8.03
N ARG A 76 -3.14 4.64 -6.84
CA ARG A 76 -1.84 5.29 -6.61
C ARG A 76 -0.97 4.55 -5.60
N ALA A 77 0.31 4.47 -5.92
CA ALA A 77 1.37 3.96 -5.08
C ALA A 77 2.36 5.08 -4.74
N ALA A 78 2.58 5.35 -3.45
CA ALA A 78 3.74 6.11 -2.99
C ALA A 78 4.83 5.12 -2.58
N CYS A 79 5.97 5.20 -3.26
CA CYS A 79 7.09 4.28 -3.12
C CYS A 79 8.25 5.05 -2.49
N VAL A 80 8.77 4.61 -1.35
CA VAL A 80 9.88 5.27 -0.65
C VAL A 80 10.94 4.25 -0.27
N TYR A 81 12.20 4.58 -0.52
CA TYR A 81 13.34 3.78 -0.08
C TYR A 81 14.45 4.67 0.45
N GLY A 82 14.73 4.53 1.75
CA GLY A 82 15.82 5.17 2.49
C GLY A 82 16.83 4.16 3.02
N GLY A 83 16.98 3.00 2.37
CA GLY A 83 17.81 1.90 2.87
C GLY A 83 17.26 1.34 4.18
N ALA A 84 18.15 1.07 5.14
CA ALA A 84 17.77 0.54 6.45
C ALA A 84 16.91 1.49 7.28
N ALA A 85 16.83 2.79 6.94
CA ALA A 85 16.05 3.76 7.69
C ALA A 85 14.54 3.64 7.44
N ALA A 86 14.14 3.36 6.20
CA ALA A 86 12.73 3.21 5.83
C ALA A 86 12.59 2.56 4.44
N SER A 87 11.63 1.64 4.30
CA SER A 87 11.13 1.16 3.00
C SER A 87 9.61 1.12 3.04
N VAL A 88 8.95 1.88 2.16
CA VAL A 88 7.49 2.09 2.20
C VAL A 88 6.88 1.79 0.84
N LEU A 89 5.76 1.07 0.85
CA LEU A 89 4.74 1.08 -0.19
C LEU A 89 3.42 1.50 0.46
N ASN A 90 2.88 2.64 0.05
CA ASN A 90 1.52 3.00 0.37
C ASN A 90 0.68 2.95 -0.92
N PHE A 91 -0.26 2.02 -1.02
CA PHE A 91 -1.01 1.71 -2.23
C PHE A 91 -2.51 1.85 -1.98
N VAL A 92 -3.18 2.72 -2.75
CA VAL A 92 -4.61 3.02 -2.58
C VAL A 92 -5.35 2.86 -3.89
N ILE A 93 -6.51 2.19 -3.85
CA ILE A 93 -7.47 2.09 -4.95
C ILE A 93 -8.75 2.82 -4.54
N ASN A 94 -9.05 3.91 -5.25
CA ASN A 94 -10.26 4.68 -5.09
C ASN A 94 -11.27 4.31 -6.19
N PRO A 95 -12.41 3.67 -5.86
CA PRO A 95 -13.47 3.41 -6.83
C PRO A 95 -14.08 4.71 -7.36
N SER A 96 -14.60 4.63 -8.58
CA SER A 96 -15.48 5.67 -9.11
C SER A 96 -16.75 5.75 -8.24
N ALA A 97 -17.25 6.97 -8.00
CA ALA A 97 -18.44 7.21 -7.17
C ALA A 97 -19.73 6.58 -7.73
N ARG A 98 -19.69 6.01 -8.94
CA ARG A 98 -20.78 5.20 -9.52
C ARG A 98 -20.86 3.81 -8.90
N PHE A 99 -19.79 3.36 -8.24
CA PHE A 99 -19.71 2.05 -7.60
C PHE A 99 -19.70 2.25 -6.10
N ASP A 100 -20.62 1.55 -5.45
CA ASP A 100 -20.75 1.54 -4.01
C ASP A 100 -19.77 0.54 -3.40
N LEU A 101 -18.48 0.84 -3.54
CA LEU A 101 -17.37 -0.02 -3.15
C LEU A 101 -16.50 0.67 -2.08
N PRO A 102 -15.94 -0.11 -1.15
CA PRO A 102 -14.88 0.41 -0.28
C PRO A 102 -13.64 0.79 -1.08
N PHE A 103 -12.84 1.70 -0.53
CA PHE A 103 -11.50 1.97 -1.06
C PHE A 103 -10.51 1.00 -0.42
N PHE A 104 -9.57 0.51 -1.23
CA PHE A 104 -8.48 -0.34 -0.75
C PHE A 104 -7.35 0.56 -0.27
N ASP A 105 -6.77 0.23 0.88
CA ASP A 105 -5.54 0.84 1.41
C ASP A 105 -4.57 -0.25 1.87
N GLY A 106 -3.37 -0.23 1.32
CA GLY A 106 -2.27 -1.10 1.72
C GLY A 106 -1.06 -0.27 2.09
N ASP A 107 -0.69 -0.28 3.37
CA ASP A 107 0.47 0.42 3.91
C ASP A 107 1.50 -0.60 4.40
N LEU A 108 2.54 -0.81 3.59
CA LEU A 108 3.64 -1.72 3.88
C LEU A 108 4.88 -0.92 4.23
N VAL A 109 5.20 -0.87 5.53
CA VAL A 109 6.30 -0.07 6.06
C VAL A 109 7.34 -0.98 6.69
N THR A 110 8.59 -0.86 6.28
CA THR A 110 9.75 -1.44 6.97
C THR A 110 10.54 -0.33 7.63
N LEU A 111 10.78 -0.47 8.93
CA LEU A 111 11.62 0.39 9.76
C LEU A 111 12.78 -0.44 10.34
N PRO A 112 13.79 0.17 10.98
CA PRO A 112 14.89 -0.57 11.61
C PRO A 112 14.44 -1.61 12.64
N SER A 113 13.25 -1.43 13.22
CA SER A 113 12.69 -2.31 14.26
C SER A 113 11.82 -3.46 13.71
N GLY A 114 11.58 -3.53 12.40
CA GLY A 114 10.68 -4.52 11.80
C GLY A 114 9.72 -3.95 10.75
N HIS A 115 8.76 -4.77 10.36
CA HIS A 115 7.71 -4.44 9.42
C HIS A 115 6.43 -4.05 10.16
N LEU A 116 5.73 -3.04 9.66
CA LEU A 116 4.43 -2.52 10.09
C LEU A 116 3.54 -2.57 8.86
N LEU A 117 2.58 -3.50 8.85
CA LEU A 117 1.80 -3.79 7.64
C LEU A 117 0.32 -3.64 7.96
N ALA A 118 -0.37 -2.80 7.20
CA ALA A 118 -1.80 -2.60 7.29
C ALA A 118 -2.45 -2.83 5.92
N LEU A 119 -3.50 -3.65 5.87
CA LEU A 119 -4.34 -3.84 4.68
C LEU A 119 -5.80 -3.62 5.07
N ASP A 120 -6.52 -2.80 4.33
CA ASP A 120 -7.91 -2.51 4.62
C ASP A 120 -8.75 -2.26 3.36
N LEU A 121 -10.04 -2.52 3.49
CA LEU A 121 -11.08 -2.12 2.56
C LEU A 121 -12.04 -1.22 3.34
N GLN A 122 -11.79 0.08 3.30
CA GLN A 122 -12.48 1.09 4.10
C GLN A 122 -13.76 1.52 3.37
N PRO A 123 -14.93 1.56 4.05
CA PRO A 123 -16.16 1.91 3.37
C PRO A 123 -16.17 3.41 3.06
N ALA A 124 -16.93 3.81 2.03
CA ALA A 124 -17.05 5.21 1.68
C ALA A 124 -17.82 6.01 2.75
N ASP A 125 -18.84 5.40 3.36
CA ASP A 125 -19.62 5.97 4.46
C ASP A 125 -19.73 5.00 5.63
N LYS A 126 -19.02 5.24 6.73
CA LYS A 126 -19.05 4.39 7.94
C LYS A 126 -20.34 4.49 8.74
N SER A 127 -21.15 5.52 8.49
CA SER A 127 -22.35 5.83 9.28
C SER A 127 -23.63 5.24 8.69
N ASP A 128 -23.59 4.80 7.43
CA ASP A 128 -24.72 4.17 6.77
C ASP A 128 -24.63 2.64 6.83
N ALA A 129 -25.45 2.04 7.69
CA ALA A 129 -25.52 0.58 7.84
C ALA A 129 -26.04 -0.13 6.58
N ALA A 130 -26.91 0.51 5.79
CA ALA A 130 -27.44 -0.07 4.56
C ALA A 130 -26.36 -0.17 3.48
N HIS A 131 -25.43 0.79 3.46
CA HIS A 131 -24.23 0.77 2.62
C HIS A 131 -23.18 -0.23 3.11
N THR A 132 -22.90 -0.23 4.41
CA THR A 132 -21.73 -0.94 4.98
C THR A 132 -21.95 -2.41 5.26
N GLN A 133 -23.13 -2.81 5.76
CA GLN A 133 -23.37 -4.19 6.18
C GLN A 133 -23.19 -5.22 5.04
N PRO A 134 -23.74 -4.99 3.82
CA PRO A 134 -23.57 -5.96 2.72
C PRO A 134 -22.12 -6.13 2.25
N VAL A 135 -21.28 -5.11 2.48
CA VAL A 135 -19.84 -5.15 2.22
C VAL A 135 -19.15 -5.96 3.31
N TRP A 136 -19.48 -5.74 4.58
CA TRP A 136 -18.90 -6.47 5.71
C TRP A 136 -19.21 -7.96 5.72
N ASP A 137 -20.44 -8.34 5.41
CA ASP A 137 -20.82 -9.75 5.35
C ASP A 137 -19.95 -10.54 4.35
N LYS A 138 -19.43 -9.87 3.31
CA LYS A 138 -18.54 -10.47 2.32
C LYS A 138 -17.06 -10.37 2.71
N LEU A 139 -16.64 -9.26 3.29
CA LEU A 139 -15.22 -8.99 3.54
C LEU A 139 -14.71 -9.56 4.86
N ILE A 140 -15.54 -9.60 5.91
CA ILE A 140 -15.13 -10.10 7.24
C ILE A 140 -14.57 -11.52 7.16
N PRO A 141 -15.21 -12.50 6.47
CA PRO A 141 -14.63 -13.85 6.37
C PRO A 141 -13.27 -13.90 5.65
N ILE A 142 -13.05 -12.99 4.68
CA ILE A 142 -11.76 -12.89 3.97
C ILE A 142 -10.69 -12.37 4.93
N PHE A 143 -11.02 -11.32 5.68
CA PHE A 143 -10.13 -10.72 6.64
C PHE A 143 -9.79 -11.67 7.79
N GLU A 144 -10.77 -12.34 8.37
CA GLU A 144 -10.57 -13.33 9.45
C GLU A 144 -9.64 -14.46 9.00
N ARG A 145 -9.81 -14.96 7.76
CA ARG A 145 -8.95 -16.01 7.18
C ARG A 145 -7.48 -15.59 7.15
N TRP A 146 -7.18 -14.34 6.81
CA TRP A 146 -5.80 -13.85 6.71
C TRP A 146 -5.26 -13.40 8.06
N ARG A 147 -6.09 -12.75 8.89
CA ARG A 147 -5.74 -12.32 10.26
C ARG A 147 -5.31 -13.51 11.11
N ALA A 148 -6.00 -14.65 10.98
CA ALA A 148 -5.66 -15.88 11.71
C ALA A 148 -4.26 -16.45 11.39
N LYS A 149 -3.60 -15.99 10.33
CA LYS A 149 -2.26 -16.44 9.90
C LYS A 149 -1.14 -15.46 10.24
N LEU A 150 -1.48 -14.31 10.81
CA LEU A 150 -0.53 -13.24 11.09
C LEU A 150 -0.47 -12.97 12.60
N PRO A 151 0.70 -12.61 13.15
CA PRO A 151 0.75 -12.08 14.49
C PRO A 151 0.04 -10.72 14.56
N ASP A 152 -0.53 -10.42 15.72
CA ASP A 152 -1.19 -9.13 15.96
C ASP A 152 -0.20 -7.96 15.88
N GLY A 153 -0.60 -6.84 15.28
CA GLY A 153 0.24 -5.65 15.16
C GLY A 153 0.33 -4.81 16.44
N GLY A 154 -0.35 -5.19 17.51
CA GLY A 154 -0.42 -4.44 18.76
C GLY A 154 -1.40 -3.26 18.69
N PRO A 155 -1.40 -2.38 19.70
CA PRO A 155 -2.36 -1.28 19.78
C PRO A 155 -2.18 -0.29 18.63
N ILE A 156 -3.32 0.16 18.08
CA ILE A 156 -3.40 1.22 17.09
C ILE A 156 -3.50 2.56 17.82
N PRO A 157 -2.77 3.62 17.37
CA PRO A 157 -2.95 4.97 17.89
C PRO A 157 -4.41 5.40 17.89
N GLU A 158 -4.88 6.03 18.97
CA GLU A 158 -6.29 6.41 19.14
C GLU A 158 -6.78 7.30 17.99
N GLU A 159 -5.92 8.18 17.50
CA GLU A 159 -6.19 9.08 16.38
C GLU A 159 -6.33 8.34 15.04
N ALA A 160 -5.76 7.14 14.92
CA ALA A 160 -5.81 6.33 13.70
C ALA A 160 -7.00 5.36 13.67
N GLN A 161 -7.55 4.99 14.84
CA GLN A 161 -8.68 4.05 14.95
C GLN A 161 -9.89 4.43 14.09
N PRO A 162 -10.31 5.71 13.99
CA PRO A 162 -11.47 6.09 13.17
C PRO A 162 -11.28 5.80 11.68
N PHE A 163 -10.05 5.58 11.21
CA PHE A 163 -9.77 5.34 9.81
C PHE A 163 -9.86 3.85 9.45
N PHE A 164 -9.65 2.91 10.36
CA PHE A 164 -9.77 1.48 10.05
C PHE A 164 -11.21 0.99 9.94
N SER A 165 -11.45 -0.03 9.11
CA SER A 165 -12.68 -0.80 9.08
C SER A 165 -12.70 -1.84 10.20
N PRO A 166 -13.84 -2.49 10.51
CA PRO A 166 -13.86 -3.65 11.41
C PRO A 166 -13.00 -4.84 10.89
N GLY A 167 -12.79 -4.88 9.58
CA GLY A 167 -12.11 -5.95 8.85
C GLY A 167 -10.61 -5.77 8.65
N PHE A 168 -9.98 -4.66 9.01
CA PHE A 168 -8.56 -4.43 8.69
C PHE A 168 -7.59 -5.56 9.12
N LEU A 169 -6.51 -5.76 8.36
CA LEU A 169 -5.36 -6.57 8.75
C LEU A 169 -4.29 -5.64 9.27
N TRP A 170 -3.78 -5.91 10.47
CA TRP A 170 -2.71 -5.15 11.10
C TRP A 170 -1.73 -6.10 11.75
N THR A 171 -0.47 -6.03 11.32
CA THR A 171 0.55 -6.95 11.79
C THR A 171 1.91 -6.29 11.91
N ARG A 172 2.69 -6.77 12.87
CA ARG A 172 4.10 -6.44 13.07
C ARG A 172 4.94 -7.69 12.85
N LEU A 173 5.88 -7.62 11.92
CA LEU A 173 6.76 -8.75 11.61
C LEU A 173 8.23 -8.39 11.92
N PRO A 174 9.04 -9.34 12.40
CA PRO A 174 10.47 -9.11 12.60
C PRO A 174 11.19 -8.94 11.25
N LEU A 175 12.37 -8.32 11.26
CA LEU A 175 13.27 -8.38 10.10
C LEU A 175 13.90 -9.78 9.97
N GLY A 176 14.24 -10.17 8.74
CA GLY A 176 14.94 -11.42 8.44
C GLY A 176 14.00 -12.54 8.00
N ASP A 177 14.55 -13.76 7.92
CA ASP A 177 13.93 -14.89 7.22
C ASP A 177 12.49 -15.22 7.66
N GLU A 178 12.19 -15.08 8.96
CA GLU A 178 10.83 -15.32 9.49
C GLU A 178 9.83 -14.28 8.96
N GLY A 179 10.21 -13.00 9.01
CA GLY A 179 9.38 -11.91 8.47
C GLY A 179 9.22 -12.02 6.96
N ASP A 180 10.30 -12.27 6.24
CA ASP A 180 10.30 -12.46 4.79
C ASP A 180 9.43 -13.65 4.38
N HIS A 181 9.45 -14.74 5.15
CA HIS A 181 8.60 -15.89 4.91
C HIS A 181 7.11 -15.54 5.06
N LEU A 182 6.73 -14.85 6.14
CA LEU A 182 5.34 -14.43 6.37
C LEU A 182 4.87 -13.40 5.32
N ILE A 183 5.74 -12.47 4.92
CA ILE A 183 5.46 -11.50 3.85
C ILE A 183 5.12 -12.24 2.56
N ASN A 184 5.95 -13.21 2.16
CA ASN A 184 5.77 -13.90 0.89
C ASN A 184 4.62 -14.93 0.90
N SER A 185 4.42 -15.64 2.01
CA SER A 185 3.45 -16.75 2.08
C SER A 185 2.06 -16.34 2.57
N VAL A 186 1.94 -15.19 3.27
CA VAL A 186 0.68 -14.74 3.86
C VAL A 186 0.31 -13.33 3.42
N VAL A 187 1.20 -12.34 3.58
CA VAL A 187 0.85 -10.94 3.29
C VAL A 187 0.64 -10.71 1.80
N ARG A 188 1.57 -11.16 0.95
CA ARG A 188 1.49 -10.98 -0.50
C ARG A 188 0.27 -11.65 -1.12
N PRO A 189 -0.15 -12.86 -0.70
CA PRO A 189 -1.43 -13.43 -1.14
C PRO A 189 -2.69 -12.76 -0.55
N ALA A 190 -2.57 -12.07 0.58
CA ALA A 190 -3.69 -11.34 1.21
C ALA A 190 -3.93 -9.96 0.58
N PHE A 191 -2.84 -9.31 0.14
CA PHE A 191 -2.82 -8.08 -0.64
C PHE A 191 -3.38 -8.31 -2.05
#